data_AF-A0AAT9H7Z5-F1
#
_entry.id   AF-A0AAT9H7Z5-F1
#
_cell.length_a   1.000
_cell.length_b   1.000
_cell.length_c   1.000
_cell.angle_alpha   90.00
_cell.angle_beta   90.00
_cell.angle_gamma   90.00
#
_symmetry.space_group_name_H-M   'P 1'
#
loop_
_entity.id
_entity.type
_entity.pdbx_description
1 polymer ?
#
loop_
_entity_poly.entity_id
_entity_poly.type
_entity_poly.pdbx_seq_one_letter_code
_entity_poly.pdbx_strand_id
1 'polypeptide(L)'
;MKKLFSIIITTLLVSTSIAQDKNIPEKPVPISFSKPHYKTACRDLGSKFKKTDNWYNDNNIATIRDYDFKHSKSLEVVKKQYSMKNGKLYYKKSKIDSLQIFYRSDENIDYIVYIIKGKPTGYTINVNNNPRPSMYSVSYNNEGDIRYDFIKQNGFLLKGNGFLKNYYYAEWNGKTQDYSEETLKEEGEVKNNFKFGEWKYYNKNGSIESTKTYTLKDSVDVRFPNCIFNKKEPCY
;
A
#
# COMPACT_ATOMS: atom_id res chain seq x y z
N MET A 1 -38.47 -13.77 76.03
CA MET A 1 -39.34 -12.57 75.88
C MET A 1 -38.47 -11.34 75.57
N LYS A 2 -39.08 -10.17 75.37
CA LYS A 2 -38.53 -8.79 75.26
C LYS A 2 -37.13 -8.63 75.91
N LYS A 3 -36.14 -8.01 75.22
CA LYS A 3 -35.86 -6.55 75.20
C LYS A 3 -35.67 -5.98 76.64
N LEU A 4 -34.66 -5.17 76.96
CA LEU A 4 -34.19 -3.98 76.20
C LEU A 4 -32.83 -3.45 76.72
N PHE A 5 -31.98 -2.90 75.82
CA PHE A 5 -30.90 -1.89 76.05
C PHE A 5 -29.69 -2.23 76.95
N SER A 6 -28.50 -1.61 76.84
CA SER A 6 -27.77 -0.85 75.79
C SER A 6 -26.29 -0.70 76.31
N ILE A 7 -25.39 0.29 76.09
CA ILE A 7 -25.40 1.60 75.41
C ILE A 7 -23.95 2.08 75.08
N ILE A 8 -23.68 2.51 73.83
CA ILE A 8 -22.49 3.29 73.36
C ILE A 8 -21.14 2.52 73.48
N ILE A 9 -20.11 2.67 72.62
CA ILE A 9 -19.79 3.67 71.57
C ILE A 9 -20.15 3.15 70.14
N THR A 10 -19.49 3.36 68.98
CA THR A 10 -18.17 3.94 68.60
C THR A 10 -18.27 4.65 67.22
N THR A 11 -17.21 5.35 66.82
CA THR A 11 -17.17 6.32 65.70
C THR A 11 -16.79 5.77 64.32
N LEU A 12 -17.37 6.40 63.29
CA LEU A 12 -16.83 6.71 61.95
C LEU A 12 -15.79 5.76 61.32
N LEU A 13 -16.13 5.22 60.14
CA LEU A 13 -15.51 5.64 58.87
C LEU A 13 -16.33 5.11 57.68
N VAL A 14 -17.01 6.00 56.95
CA VAL A 14 -17.75 5.67 55.72
C VAL A 14 -17.14 6.43 54.56
N SER A 15 -16.22 5.78 53.85
CA SER A 15 -15.62 6.31 52.62
C SER A 15 -16.52 6.03 51.42
N THR A 16 -17.54 6.86 51.17
CA THR A 16 -18.31 6.82 49.93
C THR A 16 -17.47 7.32 48.76
N SER A 17 -16.84 6.42 48.02
CA SER A 17 -16.18 6.71 46.74
C SER A 17 -17.20 7.00 45.65
N ILE A 18 -17.80 8.20 45.70
CA ILE A 18 -18.62 8.75 44.62
C ILE A 18 -17.66 9.13 43.48
N ALA A 19 -17.39 8.18 42.59
CA ALA A 19 -16.76 8.48 41.32
C ALA A 19 -17.71 9.39 40.53
N GLN A 20 -17.29 10.64 40.30
CA GLN A 20 -18.01 11.52 39.37
C GLN A 20 -17.71 11.06 37.95
N ASP A 21 -18.69 10.42 37.30
CA ASP A 21 -18.62 10.12 35.87
C ASP A 21 -18.41 11.43 35.10
N LYS A 22 -17.22 11.56 34.50
CA LYS A 22 -16.95 12.66 33.57
C LYS A 22 -17.73 12.38 32.30
N ASN A 23 -18.70 13.25 32.00
CA ASN A 23 -19.40 13.26 30.72
C ASN A 23 -18.40 13.13 29.56
N ILE A 24 -18.46 12.00 28.86
CA ILE A 24 -17.60 11.72 27.72
C ILE A 24 -18.05 12.68 26.61
N PRO A 25 -17.15 13.53 26.06
CA PRO A 25 -17.55 14.47 25.01
C PRO A 25 -18.01 13.69 23.78
N GLU A 26 -19.24 13.94 23.34
CA GLU A 26 -19.82 13.24 22.21
C GLU A 26 -19.02 13.49 20.93
N LYS A 27 -18.81 12.43 20.16
CA LYS A 27 -18.07 12.50 18.90
C LYS A 27 -18.90 13.31 17.89
N PRO A 28 -18.38 14.42 17.33
CA PRO A 28 -19.15 15.26 16.43
C PRO A 28 -19.62 14.47 15.20
N VAL A 29 -20.89 14.66 14.84
CA VAL A 29 -21.55 13.96 13.72
C VAL A 29 -20.81 14.31 12.41
N PRO A 30 -20.35 13.33 11.61
CA PRO A 30 -19.68 13.62 10.35
C PRO A 30 -20.64 14.31 9.37
N ILE A 31 -20.26 15.49 8.89
CA ILE A 31 -20.97 16.17 7.81
C ILE A 31 -20.83 15.35 6.53
N SER A 32 -21.95 14.91 5.97
CA SER A 32 -21.98 14.16 4.72
C SER A 32 -21.74 15.08 3.53
N PHE A 33 -20.62 14.90 2.83
CA PHE A 33 -20.34 15.56 1.55
C PHE A 33 -20.77 14.65 0.40
N SER A 34 -21.44 15.22 -0.61
CA SER A 34 -21.83 14.49 -1.82
C SER A 34 -20.58 13.97 -2.55
N LYS A 35 -20.49 12.65 -2.76
CA LYS A 35 -19.37 12.03 -3.50
C LYS A 35 -19.30 12.61 -4.92
N PRO A 36 -18.14 13.13 -5.37
CA PRO A 36 -17.98 13.63 -6.73
C PRO A 36 -18.19 12.54 -7.79
N HIS A 37 -18.67 12.94 -8.97
CA HIS A 37 -18.66 12.10 -10.17
C HIS A 37 -17.24 12.06 -10.75
N TYR A 38 -16.60 10.89 -10.74
CA TYR A 38 -15.24 10.70 -11.27
C TYR A 38 -15.26 10.16 -12.71
N LYS A 39 -14.27 10.56 -13.52
CA LYS A 39 -14.01 9.99 -14.86
C LYS A 39 -12.51 9.77 -15.10
N THR A 40 -12.19 8.59 -15.64
CA THR A 40 -10.93 8.19 -16.32
C THR A 40 -9.61 8.30 -15.54
N ALA A 41 -8.97 7.16 -15.31
CA ALA A 41 -7.88 6.96 -14.37
C ALA A 41 -6.45 7.39 -14.81
N CYS A 42 -6.28 8.20 -15.87
CA CYS A 42 -4.94 8.50 -16.38
C CYS A 42 -4.78 9.91 -17.00
N ARG A 43 -4.72 10.95 -16.16
CA ARG A 43 -3.95 12.19 -16.45
C ARG A 43 -3.66 13.03 -15.20
N ASP A 44 -2.42 12.96 -14.76
CA ASP A 44 -1.60 14.09 -14.29
C ASP A 44 -2.12 15.02 -13.17
N LEU A 45 -2.98 14.53 -12.26
CA LEU A 45 -3.43 15.26 -11.08
C LEU A 45 -3.19 14.47 -9.79
N GLY A 46 -2.12 14.82 -9.07
CA GLY A 46 -1.97 14.52 -7.63
C GLY A 46 -0.81 13.61 -7.21
N SER A 47 -0.30 12.73 -8.08
CA SER A 47 0.69 11.71 -7.70
C SER A 47 2.04 12.30 -7.26
N LYS A 48 2.41 12.02 -6.01
CA LYS A 48 3.58 12.58 -5.31
C LYS A 48 4.60 11.49 -4.96
N PHE A 49 5.89 11.87 -4.94
CA PHE A 49 7.04 10.96 -4.87
C PHE A 49 8.09 11.46 -3.87
N LYS A 50 8.06 10.97 -2.63
CA LYS A 50 9.10 11.21 -1.63
C LYS A 50 10.27 10.26 -1.90
N LYS A 51 11.40 10.84 -2.34
CA LYS A 51 12.65 10.11 -2.55
C LYS A 51 13.51 10.21 -1.29
N THR A 52 13.96 9.07 -0.76
CA THR A 52 14.99 9.02 0.27
C THR A 52 16.24 8.34 -0.29
N ASP A 53 17.33 9.11 -0.47
CA ASP A 53 18.65 8.55 -0.78
C ASP A 53 19.26 7.93 0.49
N ASN A 54 18.78 6.74 0.88
CA ASN A 54 19.41 5.94 1.92
C ASN A 54 20.71 5.33 1.38
N TRP A 55 21.80 6.11 1.42
CA TRP A 55 23.16 5.59 1.28
C TRP A 55 23.40 4.61 2.44
N TYR A 56 23.93 3.42 2.12
CA TYR A 56 23.84 2.28 3.02
C TYR A 56 24.74 2.44 4.26
N ASN A 57 24.11 2.70 5.40
CA ASN A 57 24.69 2.65 6.74
C ASN A 57 23.57 2.15 7.66
N ASP A 58 23.68 0.90 8.13
CA ASP A 58 22.62 0.15 8.80
C ASP A 58 22.01 0.86 10.01
N ASN A 59 22.80 1.71 10.67
CA ASN A 59 22.44 2.46 11.87
C ASN A 59 21.25 3.44 11.69
N ASN A 60 20.76 3.67 10.47
CA ASN A 60 19.66 4.60 10.16
C ASN A 60 18.35 3.94 9.70
N ILE A 61 18.17 2.63 9.82
CA ILE A 61 16.89 1.94 9.56
C ILE A 61 15.94 2.13 10.77
N ALA A 62 15.60 3.38 11.05
CA ALA A 62 14.80 3.78 12.21
C ALA A 62 13.60 4.66 11.80
N THR A 63 12.43 4.33 12.37
CA THR A 63 11.09 4.95 12.18
C THR A 63 10.49 4.84 10.77
N ILE A 64 9.25 4.34 10.71
CA ILE A 64 8.36 4.50 9.56
C ILE A 64 7.97 6.00 9.54
N ARG A 65 8.72 6.80 8.79
CA ARG A 65 8.46 8.24 8.69
C ARG A 65 7.19 8.47 7.87
N ASP A 66 6.32 9.36 8.36
CA ASP A 66 5.15 9.78 7.62
C ASP A 66 5.49 10.32 6.23
N TYR A 67 4.51 10.23 5.34
CA TYR A 67 4.61 10.64 3.95
C TYR A 67 4.63 12.16 3.84
N ASP A 68 5.81 12.75 4.10
CA ASP A 68 6.03 14.18 3.99
C ASP A 68 5.88 14.67 2.55
N PHE A 69 4.67 15.11 2.24
CA PHE A 69 4.29 15.69 0.96
C PHE A 69 5.08 16.94 0.59
N LYS A 70 5.64 17.70 1.55
CA LYS A 70 6.37 18.94 1.27
C LYS A 70 7.69 18.68 0.54
N HIS A 71 8.29 17.51 0.78
CA HIS A 71 9.54 17.07 0.16
C HIS A 71 9.32 16.03 -0.96
N SER A 72 8.11 16.00 -1.53
CA SER A 72 7.75 15.09 -2.64
C SER A 72 7.94 15.73 -4.02
N LYS A 73 8.32 14.91 -5.01
CA LYS A 73 8.47 15.27 -6.43
C LYS A 73 7.26 14.77 -7.23
N SER A 74 7.07 15.21 -8.47
CA SER A 74 6.12 14.59 -9.41
C SER A 74 6.72 13.34 -10.09
N LEU A 75 5.87 12.48 -10.66
CA LEU A 75 6.32 11.34 -11.48
C LEU A 75 7.20 11.80 -12.64
N GLU A 76 6.86 12.94 -13.25
CA GLU A 76 7.57 13.51 -14.39
C GLU A 76 9.01 13.93 -14.01
N VAL A 77 9.21 14.54 -12.84
CA VAL A 77 10.54 14.86 -12.29
C VAL A 77 11.33 13.59 -11.94
N VAL A 78 10.67 12.53 -11.49
CA VAL A 78 11.30 11.22 -11.25
C VAL A 78 11.71 10.56 -12.58
N LYS A 79 10.82 10.49 -13.58
CA LYS A 79 11.10 9.99 -14.94
C LYS A 79 12.24 10.76 -15.63
N LYS A 80 12.43 12.04 -15.33
CA LYS A 80 13.58 12.85 -15.81
C LYS A 80 14.90 12.56 -15.08
N GLN A 81 14.86 12.12 -13.82
CA GLN A 81 16.05 11.85 -12.99
C GLN A 81 16.57 10.41 -13.13
N TYR A 82 15.71 9.48 -13.52
CA TYR A 82 15.97 8.04 -13.56
C TYR A 82 15.81 7.44 -14.96
N SER A 83 16.57 6.39 -15.26
CA SER A 83 16.43 5.63 -16.52
C SER A 83 16.65 4.14 -16.32
N MET A 84 15.81 3.30 -16.93
CA MET A 84 16.00 1.85 -17.01
C MET A 84 16.84 1.47 -18.23
N LYS A 85 17.91 0.70 -18.02
CA LYS A 85 18.74 0.07 -19.07
C LYS A 85 19.04 -1.37 -18.69
N ASN A 86 18.73 -2.32 -19.58
CA ASN A 86 19.00 -3.77 -19.41
C ASN A 86 18.54 -4.30 -18.03
N GLY A 87 17.30 -3.98 -17.64
CA GLY A 87 16.71 -4.39 -16.36
C GLY A 87 17.28 -3.72 -15.10
N LYS A 88 18.16 -2.72 -15.25
CA LYS A 88 18.79 -1.99 -14.14
C LYS A 88 18.40 -0.51 -14.17
N LEU A 89 18.12 0.07 -13.00
CA LEU A 89 17.82 1.48 -12.80
C LEU A 89 19.10 2.30 -12.58
N TYR A 90 19.14 3.48 -13.22
CA TYR A 90 20.24 4.44 -13.15
C TYR A 90 19.69 5.81 -12.73
N TYR A 91 20.44 6.56 -11.91
CA TYR A 91 20.16 7.95 -11.55
C TYR A 91 21.22 8.85 -12.20
N LYS A 92 20.81 9.86 -12.98
CA LYS A 92 21.71 10.78 -13.70
C LYS A 92 22.89 10.08 -14.43
N LYS A 93 22.60 8.98 -15.15
CA LYS A 93 23.55 8.06 -15.84
C LYS A 93 24.35 7.10 -14.94
N SER A 94 24.45 7.31 -13.62
CA SER A 94 25.13 6.38 -12.69
C SER A 94 24.23 5.19 -12.32
N LYS A 95 24.80 3.98 -12.26
CA LYS A 95 24.08 2.77 -11.81
C LYS A 95 23.77 2.92 -10.31
N ILE A 96 22.52 2.66 -9.91
CA ILE A 96 22.12 2.67 -8.50
C ILE A 96 22.71 1.44 -7.78
N ASP A 97 23.14 1.60 -6.54
CA ASP A 97 23.58 0.48 -5.70
C ASP A 97 22.54 0.08 -4.64
N SER A 98 21.92 1.05 -3.97
CA SER A 98 20.66 0.86 -3.24
C SER A 98 19.73 2.05 -3.43
N LEU A 99 18.42 1.82 -3.43
CA LEU A 99 17.39 2.86 -3.40
C LEU A 99 16.08 2.31 -2.82
N GLN A 100 15.45 3.11 -1.96
CA GLN A 100 14.08 2.92 -1.51
C GLN A 100 13.21 4.06 -2.07
N ILE A 101 12.03 3.73 -2.62
CA ILE A 101 11.12 4.70 -3.22
C ILE A 101 9.78 4.65 -2.50
N PHE A 102 9.38 5.77 -1.90
CA PHE A 102 8.05 5.93 -1.31
C PHE A 102 7.15 6.58 -2.35
N TYR A 103 6.29 5.78 -2.98
CA TYR A 103 5.40 6.22 -4.06
C TYR A 103 3.94 6.07 -3.63
N ARG A 104 3.20 7.17 -3.63
CA ARG A 104 1.76 7.18 -3.35
C ARG A 104 0.98 7.22 -4.67
N SER A 105 0.13 6.22 -4.92
CA SER A 105 -0.73 6.21 -6.13
C SER A 105 -1.90 7.17 -5.99
N ASP A 106 -2.54 7.14 -4.83
CA ASP A 106 -3.76 7.83 -4.45
C ASP A 106 -3.75 8.08 -2.93
N GLU A 107 -4.77 8.73 -2.39
CA GLU A 107 -4.79 9.11 -0.96
C GLU A 107 -4.64 7.93 0.01
N ASN A 108 -4.98 6.70 -0.42
CA ASN A 108 -5.13 5.52 0.42
C ASN A 108 -4.08 4.42 0.20
N ILE A 109 -3.24 4.49 -0.83
CA ILE A 109 -2.28 3.42 -1.15
C ILE A 109 -0.85 3.98 -1.30
N ASP A 110 0.03 3.54 -0.39
CA ASP A 110 1.48 3.82 -0.37
C ASP A 110 2.29 2.58 -0.77
N TYR A 111 3.12 2.68 -1.80
CA TYR A 111 4.12 1.67 -2.17
C TYR A 111 5.50 2.04 -1.64
N ILE A 112 6.22 1.06 -1.10
CA ILE A 112 7.62 1.15 -0.71
C ILE A 112 8.40 0.19 -1.62
N VAL A 113 9.04 0.72 -2.67
CA VAL A 113 9.78 -0.08 -3.67
C VAL A 113 11.25 -0.18 -3.30
N TYR A 114 11.81 -1.39 -3.36
CA TYR A 114 13.19 -1.70 -3.01
C TYR A 114 14.01 -2.05 -4.28
N ILE A 115 15.19 -1.44 -4.41
CA ILE A 115 16.07 -1.61 -5.57
C ILE A 115 17.52 -1.79 -5.08
N ILE A 116 18.16 -2.91 -5.45
CA ILE A 116 19.53 -3.27 -5.05
C ILE A 116 20.37 -3.60 -6.29
N LYS A 117 21.58 -3.03 -6.35
CA LYS A 117 22.53 -3.08 -7.49
C LYS A 117 21.88 -2.70 -8.84
N GLY A 118 20.83 -1.88 -8.77
CA GLY A 118 19.99 -1.41 -9.85
C GLY A 118 18.80 -2.31 -10.22
N LYS A 119 18.72 -3.56 -9.72
CA LYS A 119 17.56 -4.44 -9.93
C LYS A 119 16.45 -4.13 -8.91
N PRO A 120 15.15 -4.20 -9.26
CA PRO A 120 14.10 -4.29 -8.24
C PRO A 120 14.24 -5.59 -7.45
N THR A 121 14.01 -5.54 -6.13
CA THR A 121 14.02 -6.72 -5.23
C THR A 121 12.68 -6.96 -4.54
N GLY A 122 11.81 -5.94 -4.49
CA GLY A 122 10.41 -6.10 -4.10
C GLY A 122 9.69 -4.77 -3.98
N TYR A 123 8.45 -4.82 -3.52
CA TYR A 123 7.77 -3.70 -2.90
C TYR A 123 6.80 -4.13 -1.80
N THR A 124 6.71 -3.33 -0.73
CA THR A 124 5.63 -3.40 0.26
C THR A 124 4.50 -2.48 -0.18
N ILE A 125 3.25 -2.87 0.03
CA ILE A 125 2.07 -2.04 -0.20
C ILE A 125 1.44 -1.76 1.17
N ASN A 126 1.16 -0.50 1.47
CA ASN A 126 0.45 -0.08 2.67
C ASN A 126 -0.88 0.54 2.26
N VAL A 127 -1.95 0.09 2.90
CA VAL A 127 -3.32 0.57 2.65
C VAL A 127 -3.76 1.38 3.87
N ASN A 128 -4.32 2.56 3.65
CA ASN A 128 -4.89 3.36 4.74
C ASN A 128 -5.99 2.58 5.44
N ASN A 129 -6.11 2.80 6.75
CA ASN A 129 -7.03 2.08 7.64
C ASN A 129 -6.77 0.57 7.78
N ASN A 130 -5.72 0.01 7.16
CA ASN A 130 -5.20 -1.33 7.48
C ASN A 130 -3.98 -1.20 8.42
N PRO A 131 -3.60 -2.28 9.15
CA PRO A 131 -2.37 -2.31 9.93
C PRO A 131 -1.12 -2.02 9.07
N ARG A 132 -0.05 -1.54 9.70
CA ARG A 132 1.22 -1.18 9.05
C ARG A 132 2.41 -1.98 9.66
N PRO A 133 3.27 -2.63 8.85
CA PRO A 133 3.13 -2.81 7.40
C PRO A 133 1.85 -3.62 7.08
N SER A 134 1.14 -3.24 6.02
CA SER A 134 0.01 -4.06 5.58
C SER A 134 0.55 -5.37 5.00
N MET A 135 -0.23 -6.45 5.07
CA MET A 135 0.19 -7.82 4.70
C MET A 135 0.30 -8.03 3.17
N TYR A 136 0.66 -6.97 2.44
CA TYR A 136 0.73 -6.90 0.99
C TYR A 136 2.16 -6.67 0.52
N SER A 137 2.72 -7.64 -0.20
CA SER A 137 4.07 -7.53 -0.75
C SER A 137 4.20 -8.18 -2.10
N VAL A 138 5.19 -7.72 -2.87
CA VAL A 138 5.70 -8.44 -4.04
C VAL A 138 7.21 -8.55 -3.88
N SER A 139 7.77 -9.74 -4.10
CA SER A 139 9.21 -10.00 -3.94
C SER A 139 9.81 -10.64 -5.20
N TYR A 140 11.08 -10.33 -5.47
CA TYR A 140 11.83 -10.82 -6.62
C TYR A 140 13.15 -11.46 -6.13
N ASN A 141 13.34 -12.75 -6.42
CA ASN A 141 14.57 -13.45 -6.03
C ASN A 141 15.72 -13.20 -7.05
N ASN A 142 16.88 -13.83 -6.85
CA ASN A 142 18.03 -13.64 -7.75
C ASN A 142 17.87 -14.40 -9.08
N GLU A 143 17.10 -15.48 -9.02
CA GLU A 143 16.77 -16.44 -10.07
C GLU A 143 15.78 -15.84 -11.09
N GLY A 144 15.06 -14.79 -10.69
CA GLY A 144 14.13 -14.01 -11.49
C GLY A 144 12.66 -14.33 -11.23
N ASP A 145 12.35 -15.21 -10.28
CA ASP A 145 11.00 -15.55 -9.90
C ASP A 145 10.33 -14.41 -9.14
N ILE A 146 9.01 -14.33 -9.27
CA ILE A 146 8.19 -13.31 -8.62
C ILE A 146 7.16 -13.98 -7.72
N ARG A 147 7.04 -13.51 -6.48
CA ARG A 147 5.97 -13.87 -5.55
C ARG A 147 5.15 -12.63 -5.19
N TYR A 148 3.83 -12.76 -5.28
CA TYR A 148 2.83 -11.77 -4.86
C TYR A 148 2.09 -12.32 -3.64
N ASP A 149 2.11 -11.57 -2.54
CA ASP A 149 1.42 -11.88 -1.29
C ASP A 149 0.23 -10.92 -1.13
N PHE A 150 -0.98 -11.47 -1.16
CA PHE A 150 -2.22 -10.83 -0.71
C PHE A 150 -2.72 -11.57 0.55
N ILE A 151 -3.78 -11.09 1.22
CA ILE A 151 -4.19 -11.61 2.54
C ILE A 151 -4.79 -13.02 2.42
N LYS A 152 -5.57 -13.28 1.37
CA LYS A 152 -6.19 -14.57 1.09
C LYS A 152 -5.67 -15.20 -0.20
N GLN A 153 -5.09 -14.40 -1.10
CA GLN A 153 -4.59 -14.83 -2.41
C GLN A 153 -3.07 -14.79 -2.49
N ASN A 154 -2.47 -15.68 -3.27
CA ASN A 154 -1.02 -15.66 -3.56
C ASN A 154 -0.79 -15.86 -5.06
N GLY A 155 0.18 -15.15 -5.62
CA GLY A 155 0.58 -15.24 -7.03
C GLY A 155 2.06 -15.61 -7.17
N PHE A 156 2.39 -16.43 -8.17
CA PHE A 156 3.76 -16.81 -8.47
C PHE A 156 4.04 -16.79 -9.98
N LEU A 157 5.19 -16.23 -10.38
CA LEU A 157 5.65 -16.21 -11.77
C LEU A 157 7.08 -16.73 -11.86
N LEU A 158 7.25 -17.91 -12.47
CA LEU A 158 8.55 -18.56 -12.64
C LEU A 158 9.41 -17.76 -13.64
N LYS A 159 10.53 -17.22 -13.16
CA LYS A 159 11.48 -16.38 -13.91
C LYS A 159 10.80 -15.20 -14.64
N GLY A 160 9.74 -14.66 -14.04
CA GLY A 160 8.92 -13.60 -14.62
C GLY A 160 7.95 -14.06 -15.71
N ASN A 161 7.54 -15.34 -15.70
CA ASN A 161 6.55 -15.90 -16.63
C ASN A 161 5.43 -16.63 -15.89
N GLY A 162 4.21 -16.58 -16.42
CA GLY A 162 3.03 -17.26 -15.85
C GLY A 162 1.76 -16.45 -16.03
N PHE A 163 0.68 -16.87 -15.38
CA PHE A 163 -0.57 -16.11 -15.33
C PHE A 163 -0.65 -15.35 -14.01
N LEU A 164 -0.89 -14.03 -14.07
CA LEU A 164 -1.00 -13.18 -12.88
C LEU A 164 -2.45 -12.77 -12.68
N LYS A 165 -2.88 -12.76 -11.41
CA LYS A 165 -4.10 -12.10 -10.92
C LYS A 165 -3.68 -11.09 -9.84
N ASN A 166 -4.11 -9.84 -9.97
CA ASN A 166 -3.98 -8.83 -8.92
C ASN A 166 -5.38 -8.43 -8.42
N TYR A 167 -5.47 -8.09 -7.13
CA TYR A 167 -6.72 -7.83 -6.44
C TYR A 167 -6.79 -6.40 -5.93
N TYR A 168 -8.01 -5.89 -5.76
CA TYR A 168 -8.28 -4.78 -4.86
C TYR A 168 -8.03 -5.23 -3.42
N TYR A 169 -7.30 -4.41 -2.66
CA TYR A 169 -6.95 -4.72 -1.29
C TYR A 169 -8.19 -4.79 -0.39
N ALA A 170 -8.20 -5.74 0.54
CA ALA A 170 -9.27 -5.90 1.51
C ALA A 170 -9.22 -4.80 2.58
N GLU A 171 -10.40 -4.41 3.07
CA GLU A 171 -10.55 -3.38 4.11
C GLU A 171 -10.52 -4.05 5.50
N TRP A 172 -9.71 -3.50 6.42
CA TRP A 172 -9.64 -3.94 7.81
C TRP A 172 -10.82 -3.38 8.62
N ASN A 173 -11.42 -4.18 9.50
CA ASN A 173 -12.58 -3.75 10.30
C ASN A 173 -12.22 -2.86 11.52
N GLY A 174 -10.94 -2.62 11.78
CA GLY A 174 -10.45 -1.77 12.87
C GLY A 174 -10.55 -2.36 14.29
N LYS A 175 -10.85 -3.66 14.44
CA LYS A 175 -11.15 -4.28 15.76
C LYS A 175 -10.53 -5.67 15.97
N THR A 176 -10.63 -6.56 14.99
CA THR A 176 -10.16 -7.96 15.05
C THR A 176 -9.12 -8.20 13.95
N GLN A 177 -8.68 -9.43 13.67
CA GLN A 177 -7.85 -9.70 12.48
C GLN A 177 -8.67 -9.96 11.20
N ASP A 178 -9.96 -9.62 11.20
CA ASP A 178 -10.85 -9.84 10.07
C ASP A 178 -10.72 -8.73 9.01
N TYR A 179 -10.59 -9.17 7.76
CA TYR A 179 -10.55 -8.34 6.56
C TYR A 179 -11.67 -8.77 5.60
N SER A 180 -12.12 -7.83 4.76
CA SER A 180 -13.07 -8.13 3.67
C SER A 180 -12.54 -9.21 2.71
N GLU A 181 -13.36 -9.61 1.73
CA GLU A 181 -12.84 -10.37 0.59
C GLU A 181 -12.03 -9.47 -0.35
N GLU A 182 -11.10 -10.11 -1.07
CA GLU A 182 -10.20 -9.47 -2.03
C GLU A 182 -10.81 -9.61 -3.44
N THR A 183 -11.37 -8.53 -3.97
CA THR A 183 -12.00 -8.54 -5.30
C THR A 183 -10.95 -8.49 -6.41
N LEU A 184 -11.09 -9.33 -7.44
CA LEU A 184 -10.18 -9.30 -8.60
C LEU A 184 -10.15 -7.90 -9.24
N LYS A 185 -8.95 -7.34 -9.44
CA LYS A 185 -8.71 -6.07 -10.17
C LYS A 185 -8.33 -6.34 -11.62
N GLU A 186 -7.38 -7.24 -11.85
CA GLU A 186 -6.86 -7.52 -13.19
C GLU A 186 -6.26 -8.93 -13.31
N GLU A 187 -6.26 -9.48 -14.52
CA GLU A 187 -5.58 -10.74 -14.83
C GLU A 187 -5.06 -10.83 -16.27
N GLY A 188 -4.05 -11.67 -16.51
CA GLY A 188 -3.51 -11.98 -17.84
C GLY A 188 -2.15 -12.71 -17.84
N GLU A 189 -1.60 -13.00 -19.03
CA GLU A 189 -0.26 -13.61 -19.18
C GLU A 189 0.83 -12.58 -18.86
N VAL A 190 1.84 -13.00 -18.08
CA VAL A 190 3.12 -12.29 -17.93
C VAL A 190 4.20 -13.10 -18.63
N LYS A 191 5.03 -12.42 -19.41
CA LYS A 191 6.12 -13.01 -20.20
C LYS A 191 7.37 -12.15 -20.10
N ASN A 192 8.49 -12.74 -19.68
CA ASN A 192 9.75 -12.05 -19.42
C ASN A 192 9.62 -10.81 -18.49
N ASN A 193 8.75 -10.89 -17.47
CA ASN A 193 8.34 -9.82 -16.54
C ASN A 193 7.35 -8.77 -17.12
N PHE A 194 6.88 -8.91 -18.35
CA PHE A 194 5.98 -7.93 -18.99
C PHE A 194 4.56 -8.47 -19.16
N LYS A 195 3.54 -7.62 -19.02
CA LYS A 195 2.17 -7.94 -19.46
C LYS A 195 2.19 -8.34 -20.95
N PHE A 196 1.56 -9.45 -21.28
CA PHE A 196 1.51 -10.03 -22.62
C PHE A 196 0.13 -10.64 -22.89
N GLY A 197 -0.26 -10.74 -24.17
CA GLY A 197 -1.55 -11.31 -24.56
C GLY A 197 -2.73 -10.46 -24.10
N GLU A 198 -3.90 -11.08 -23.96
CA GLU A 198 -5.09 -10.42 -23.42
C GLU A 198 -4.96 -10.19 -21.91
N TRP A 199 -5.30 -8.98 -21.48
CA TRP A 199 -5.46 -8.61 -20.07
C TRP A 199 -6.86 -8.06 -19.81
N LYS A 200 -7.50 -8.58 -18.76
CA LYS A 200 -8.84 -8.14 -18.31
C LYS A 200 -8.69 -7.25 -17.08
N TYR A 201 -9.48 -6.19 -17.03
CA TYR A 201 -9.53 -5.20 -15.96
C TYR A 201 -10.95 -5.15 -15.43
N TYR A 202 -11.10 -5.29 -14.12
CA TYR A 202 -12.35 -5.43 -13.40
C TYR A 202 -12.54 -4.22 -12.50
N ASN A 203 -13.78 -3.74 -12.38
CA ASN A 203 -14.14 -2.72 -11.40
C ASN A 203 -14.27 -3.34 -9.99
N LYS A 204 -14.44 -2.48 -8.96
CA LYS A 204 -14.63 -2.90 -7.56
C LYS A 204 -15.84 -3.82 -7.30
N ASN A 205 -16.74 -3.99 -8.26
CA ASN A 205 -17.89 -4.90 -8.18
C ASN A 205 -17.60 -6.26 -8.87
N GLY A 206 -16.36 -6.53 -9.28
CA GLY A 206 -15.95 -7.76 -9.95
C GLY A 206 -16.44 -7.90 -11.40
N SER A 207 -17.00 -6.83 -11.99
CA SER A 207 -17.43 -6.81 -13.39
C SER A 207 -16.30 -6.32 -14.29
N ILE A 208 -16.13 -6.89 -15.49
CA ILE A 208 -15.13 -6.43 -16.47
C ILE A 208 -15.46 -4.98 -16.85
N GLU A 209 -14.51 -4.09 -16.63
CA GLU A 209 -14.55 -2.67 -17.02
C GLU A 209 -13.87 -2.45 -18.37
N SER A 210 -12.75 -3.15 -18.64
CA SER A 210 -12.11 -3.16 -19.95
C SER A 210 -11.23 -4.39 -20.20
N THR A 211 -10.90 -4.62 -21.47
CA THR A 211 -9.94 -5.62 -21.91
C THR A 211 -8.91 -4.95 -22.81
N LYS A 212 -7.63 -5.29 -22.66
CA LYS A 212 -6.54 -4.74 -23.49
C LYS A 212 -5.50 -5.81 -23.81
N THR A 213 -5.15 -5.92 -25.09
CA THR A 213 -4.06 -6.80 -25.56
C THR A 213 -2.71 -6.07 -25.44
N TYR A 214 -1.69 -6.77 -24.94
CA TYR A 214 -0.32 -6.27 -24.81
C TYR A 214 0.65 -7.08 -25.66
N THR A 215 1.50 -6.41 -26.44
CA THR A 215 2.68 -7.05 -27.05
C THR A 215 3.92 -6.76 -26.20
N LEU A 216 5.00 -7.53 -26.41
CA LEU A 216 6.30 -7.24 -25.76
C LEU A 216 6.89 -5.86 -26.14
N LYS A 217 6.33 -5.15 -27.14
CA LYS A 217 6.73 -3.77 -27.49
C LYS A 217 6.03 -2.70 -26.62
N ASP A 218 4.93 -3.06 -25.96
CA ASP A 218 4.06 -2.18 -25.16
C ASP A 218 4.35 -2.38 -23.66
N SER A 219 5.64 -2.50 -23.32
CA SER A 219 6.14 -3.34 -22.23
C SER A 219 5.87 -2.76 -20.83
N VAL A 220 4.72 -3.14 -20.25
CA VAL A 220 4.41 -2.95 -18.83
C VAL A 220 5.14 -4.01 -18.00
N ASP A 221 6.28 -3.66 -17.42
CA ASP A 221 7.01 -4.49 -16.45
C ASP A 221 6.19 -4.58 -15.16
N VAL A 222 5.80 -5.78 -14.76
CA VAL A 222 4.94 -6.02 -13.58
C VAL A 222 5.69 -5.83 -12.26
N ARG A 223 7.02 -5.69 -12.30
CA ARG A 223 7.86 -5.51 -11.11
C ARG A 223 7.86 -4.08 -10.54
N PHE A 224 7.19 -3.15 -11.22
CA PHE A 224 7.08 -1.76 -10.80
C PHE A 224 5.61 -1.37 -10.62
N PRO A 225 5.17 -1.01 -9.40
CA PRO A 225 3.76 -0.70 -9.15
C PRO A 225 3.36 0.54 -9.93
N ASN A 226 2.17 0.52 -10.54
CA ASN A 226 1.63 1.58 -11.40
C ASN A 226 2.64 2.14 -12.42
N CYS A 227 3.50 1.26 -12.96
CA CYS A 227 4.37 1.54 -14.10
C CYS A 227 5.41 2.66 -13.94
N ILE A 228 5.83 2.99 -12.72
CA ILE A 228 6.70 4.15 -12.42
C ILE A 228 7.98 4.28 -13.27
N PHE A 229 8.51 3.19 -13.85
CA PHE A 229 9.69 3.19 -14.74
C PHE A 229 9.50 2.50 -16.10
N ASN A 230 8.26 2.25 -16.53
CA ASN A 230 7.98 1.51 -17.77
C ASN A 230 8.11 2.40 -19.02
N LYS A 231 8.35 1.77 -20.18
CA LYS A 231 8.59 2.48 -21.45
C LYS A 231 7.29 2.67 -22.23
N LYS A 232 6.92 3.94 -22.43
CA LYS A 232 5.70 4.43 -23.11
C LYS A 232 4.41 4.17 -22.29
N GLU A 233 3.39 4.96 -22.58
CA GLU A 233 2.21 5.18 -21.74
C GLU A 233 0.94 4.56 -22.37
N PRO A 234 -0.20 4.45 -21.66
CA PRO A 234 -0.43 4.69 -20.22
C PRO A 234 -0.66 3.37 -19.45
N CYS A 235 -0.86 3.48 -18.13
CA CYS A 235 -1.24 2.35 -17.27
C CYS A 235 -2.54 2.61 -16.52
N TYR A 236 -3.29 1.51 -16.34
CA TYR A 236 -4.65 1.39 -15.78
C TYR A 236 -4.56 0.53 -14.50
#